data_AF-A0A2M9ZA17-F1
#
_entry.id   AF-A0A2M9ZA17-F1
#
_cell.length_a   1.000
_cell.length_b   1.000
_cell.length_c   1.000
_cell.angle_alpha   90.00
_cell.angle_beta   90.00
_cell.angle_gamma   90.00
#
_symmetry.space_group_name_H-M   'P 1'
#
loop_
_entity.id
_entity.type
_entity.pdbx_description
1 polymer ?
#
loop_
_entity_poly.entity_id
_entity_poly.type
_entity_poly.pdbx_seq_one_letter_code
_entity_poly.pdbx_strand_id
1 'polypeptide(L)'
;MTEEAERKISRNTEKRRAAICGGTLGRENRYYIRGQVVDIGITEEMTDPSKWNLLTGLYEGQEKEITPFLDYSLESVRKPILLAEILDESGKVLHTSPEIRGDESGFFFHEFTFPLKPGNYLFHIHFLKPDSYRQFGKDLAYLNTPGKHELVTDSLIGKGALRILSEEYEGWVTTSDIDQTYLATDIHSNKGKISTLFETPEQKLPLPGMPALVHELRDSTEDSPLCFISASPHFFRRTLLSTFRLQGIKTESLHLKYLEGTIKGMVDKFWDTLSHPTRFLTDGLWGALERVRKFAGSSFQSLFDQLAYKLTILLRDRIYLPTGSKEILLGDNSESDYLIFLLYQFILTGALQGKELEDFLYRLNFLGRDAITRDNAKLIRELAEENRRIHGDLNPVELVLVNKTQSGPSSEEMKWNVQSALPHGLDPWKTEGIRPYIPTEGALGFALVMVEKGILDLSSVLKIAGEMTGQWFEGKVIEPDLLLELAKNLELPKDVNSVHKKFVKTLEEVLKV
;
A
#
# COMPACT_ATOMS: atom_id res chain seq x y z
N MET A 1 -45.18 -15.34 -20.75
CA MET A 1 -43.76 -15.52 -21.05
C MET A 1 -43.07 -14.17 -20.94
N THR A 2 -42.54 -13.89 -19.76
CA THR A 2 -41.38 -13.01 -19.50
C THR A 2 -41.04 -13.33 -18.05
N GLU A 3 -40.17 -14.31 -17.86
CA GLU A 3 -39.59 -14.64 -16.56
C GLU A 3 -38.77 -13.44 -16.10
N GLU A 4 -39.32 -12.67 -15.16
CA GLU A 4 -38.51 -11.85 -14.27
C GLU A 4 -37.65 -12.81 -13.46
N ALA A 5 -36.36 -12.89 -13.82
CA ALA A 5 -35.35 -13.51 -13.00
C ALA A 5 -35.22 -12.70 -11.70
N GLU A 6 -36.04 -13.03 -10.71
CA GLU A 6 -35.80 -12.70 -9.32
C GLU A 6 -34.39 -13.19 -8.98
N ARG A 7 -33.42 -12.27 -8.94
CA ARG A 7 -32.14 -12.51 -8.26
C ARG A 7 -32.48 -12.82 -6.81
N LYS A 8 -32.61 -14.11 -6.50
CA LYS A 8 -32.61 -14.63 -5.12
C LYS A 8 -31.38 -14.04 -4.46
N ILE A 9 -31.59 -13.07 -3.59
CA ILE A 9 -30.60 -12.66 -2.60
C ILE A 9 -30.37 -13.93 -1.77
N SER A 10 -29.29 -14.65 -2.08
CA SER A 10 -28.82 -15.80 -1.31
C SER A 10 -28.81 -15.38 0.16
N ARG A 11 -29.64 -16.02 0.98
CA ARG A 11 -29.61 -15.82 2.43
C ARG A 11 -28.24 -16.31 2.90
N ASN A 12 -27.34 -15.39 3.27
CA ASN A 12 -26.07 -15.73 3.93
C ASN A 12 -26.37 -16.57 5.17
N THR A 13 -26.05 -17.86 5.13
CA THR A 13 -26.34 -18.80 6.22
C THR A 13 -25.09 -19.13 7.05
N GLU A 14 -23.88 -18.87 6.54
CA GLU A 14 -22.63 -19.21 7.24
C GLU A 14 -21.54 -18.11 7.10
N LYS A 15 -20.56 -18.12 8.00
CA LYS A 15 -19.40 -17.21 8.02
C LYS A 15 -18.12 -18.02 7.93
N ARG A 16 -17.16 -17.56 7.11
CA ARG A 16 -15.80 -18.10 7.03
C ARG A 16 -14.82 -17.10 7.64
N ARG A 17 -13.98 -17.58 8.56
CA ARG A 17 -12.89 -16.77 9.11
C ARG A 17 -11.71 -16.71 8.15
N ALA A 18 -11.14 -15.52 7.97
CA ALA A 18 -9.96 -15.32 7.14
C ALA A 18 -8.95 -14.40 7.83
N ALA A 19 -7.65 -14.71 7.69
CA ALA A 19 -6.57 -13.80 8.00
C ALA A 19 -6.07 -13.15 6.70
N ILE A 20 -6.33 -11.85 6.53
CA ILE A 20 -5.91 -11.11 5.35
C ILE A 20 -4.54 -10.48 5.65
N CYS A 21 -3.50 -10.97 4.96
CA CYS A 21 -2.11 -10.60 5.21
C CYS A 21 -1.58 -9.67 4.12
N GLY A 22 -0.57 -8.86 4.46
CA GLY A 22 -0.03 -7.84 3.54
C GLY A 22 1.27 -8.20 2.81
N GLY A 23 1.80 -9.40 3.02
CA GLY A 23 3.19 -9.70 2.68
C GLY A 23 4.18 -8.95 3.59
N THR A 24 5.37 -9.49 3.75
CA THR A 24 6.42 -8.95 4.61
C THR A 24 7.80 -9.10 3.98
N LEU A 25 8.62 -8.05 4.08
CA LEU A 25 10.04 -8.08 3.77
C LEU A 25 10.82 -8.03 5.09
N GLY A 26 11.86 -8.85 5.21
CA GLY A 26 12.75 -8.81 6.37
C GLY A 26 14.16 -9.27 6.04
N ARG A 27 14.97 -9.46 7.08
CA ARG A 27 16.36 -9.89 6.99
C ARG A 27 16.62 -11.09 7.89
N GLU A 28 17.74 -11.77 7.67
CA GLU A 28 18.03 -13.10 8.23
C GLU A 28 17.66 -13.22 9.71
N ASN A 29 18.02 -12.24 10.53
CA ASN A 29 17.83 -12.31 11.99
C ASN A 29 16.64 -11.51 12.51
N ARG A 30 15.89 -10.82 11.65
CA ARG A 30 14.78 -9.97 12.06
C ARG A 30 13.77 -9.79 10.95
N TYR A 31 12.56 -10.27 11.17
CA TYR A 31 11.43 -10.12 10.26
C TYR A 31 10.13 -10.10 11.06
N TYR A 32 9.01 -9.77 10.44
CA TYR A 32 7.72 -9.74 11.10
C TYR A 32 6.63 -10.32 10.22
N ILE A 33 5.50 -10.66 10.83
CA ILE A 33 4.24 -10.91 10.14
C ILE A 33 3.15 -10.01 10.70
N ARG A 34 2.16 -9.73 9.86
CA ARG A 34 0.98 -8.97 10.25
C ARG A 34 -0.20 -9.26 9.34
N GLY A 35 -1.39 -8.96 9.85
CA GLY A 35 -2.62 -9.04 9.08
C GLY A 35 -3.81 -8.63 9.94
N GLN A 36 -5.00 -8.91 9.41
CA GLN A 36 -6.26 -8.73 10.12
C GLN A 36 -7.10 -10.00 10.00
N VAL A 37 -7.70 -10.42 11.11
CA VAL A 37 -8.65 -11.52 11.14
C VAL A 37 -10.07 -10.97 11.03
N VAL A 38 -10.79 -11.45 10.03
CA VAL A 38 -12.15 -11.04 9.72
C VAL A 38 -13.04 -12.25 9.48
N ASP A 39 -14.34 -12.09 9.70
CA ASP A 39 -15.37 -13.05 9.33
C ASP A 39 -16.06 -12.60 8.03
N ILE A 40 -15.96 -13.44 7.00
CA ILE A 40 -16.51 -13.24 5.65
C ILE A 40 -17.84 -13.99 5.55
N GLY A 41 -18.90 -13.32 5.11
CA GLY A 41 -20.17 -13.99 4.80
C GLY A 41 -20.03 -14.87 3.55
N ILE A 42 -20.48 -16.12 3.63
CA ILE A 42 -20.37 -17.09 2.53
C ILE A 42 -21.75 -17.60 2.11
N THR A 43 -21.88 -17.91 0.83
CA THR A 43 -23.07 -18.56 0.25
C THR A 43 -22.91 -20.08 0.26
N GLU A 44 -23.98 -20.83 -0.01
CA GLU A 44 -23.93 -22.31 -0.11
C GLU A 44 -22.90 -22.80 -1.14
N GLU A 45 -22.68 -22.04 -2.21
CA GLU A 45 -21.73 -22.33 -3.29
C GLU A 45 -20.26 -22.08 -2.89
N MET A 46 -20.02 -21.35 -1.79
CA MET A 46 -18.69 -20.96 -1.31
C MET A 46 -18.14 -21.88 -0.21
N THR A 47 -18.75 -23.05 -0.03
CA THR A 47 -18.42 -24.01 1.02
C THR A 47 -17.17 -24.84 0.71
N ASP A 48 -16.78 -24.98 -0.56
CA ASP A 48 -15.59 -25.75 -0.98
C ASP A 48 -14.29 -25.02 -0.59
N PRO A 49 -13.50 -25.53 0.38
CA PRO A 49 -12.27 -24.88 0.84
C PRO A 49 -11.17 -24.80 -0.23
N SER A 50 -11.17 -25.70 -1.22
CA SER A 50 -10.11 -25.77 -2.25
C SER A 50 -10.14 -24.59 -3.22
N LYS A 51 -11.29 -23.93 -3.34
CA LYS A 51 -11.51 -22.76 -4.20
C LYS A 51 -11.22 -21.44 -3.50
N TRP A 52 -10.83 -21.47 -2.23
CA TRP A 52 -10.41 -20.27 -1.50
C TRP A 52 -8.92 -20.01 -1.69
N ASN A 53 -8.61 -18.83 -2.23
CA ASN A 53 -7.25 -18.34 -2.24
C ASN A 53 -6.92 -17.74 -0.87
N LEU A 54 -6.18 -18.46 -0.04
CA LEU A 54 -5.83 -18.02 1.31
C LEU A 54 -4.78 -16.89 1.37
N LEU A 55 -4.11 -16.57 0.25
CA LEU A 55 -3.22 -15.39 0.17
C LEU A 55 -4.03 -14.10 0.06
N THR A 56 -5.11 -14.13 -0.74
CA THR A 56 -5.99 -12.96 -0.94
C THR A 56 -7.24 -13.00 -0.06
N GLY A 57 -7.53 -14.15 0.54
CA GLY A 57 -8.78 -14.42 1.25
C GLY A 57 -10.01 -14.42 0.33
N LEU A 58 -9.87 -14.51 -1.00
CA LEU A 58 -10.97 -14.48 -1.98
C LEU A 58 -11.37 -15.88 -2.42
N TYR A 59 -12.67 -16.08 -2.64
CA TYR A 59 -13.17 -17.26 -3.33
C TYR A 59 -13.02 -17.09 -4.84
N GLU A 60 -12.78 -18.20 -5.55
CA GLU A 60 -12.65 -18.21 -7.01
C GLU A 60 -13.79 -17.44 -7.70
N GLY A 61 -13.41 -16.46 -8.53
CA GLY A 61 -14.33 -15.60 -9.28
C GLY A 61 -14.59 -14.26 -8.60
N GLN A 62 -14.46 -14.16 -7.27
CA GLN A 62 -14.65 -12.89 -6.55
C GLN A 62 -13.59 -11.84 -6.91
N GLU A 63 -12.44 -12.25 -7.44
CA GLU A 63 -11.32 -11.33 -7.69
C GLU A 63 -11.60 -10.29 -8.78
N LYS A 64 -12.66 -10.48 -9.56
CA LYS A 64 -13.13 -9.52 -10.57
C LYS A 64 -14.18 -8.56 -10.05
N GLU A 65 -14.91 -8.96 -9.00
CA GLU A 65 -16.09 -8.25 -8.50
C GLU A 65 -15.85 -7.58 -7.15
N ILE A 66 -14.78 -7.96 -6.45
CA ILE A 66 -14.46 -7.39 -5.14
C ILE A 66 -14.27 -5.88 -5.24
N THR A 67 -14.75 -5.15 -4.25
CA THR A 67 -14.52 -3.71 -4.13
C THR A 67 -14.16 -3.40 -2.67
N PRO A 68 -13.45 -2.30 -2.39
CA PRO A 68 -13.16 -1.91 -1.01
C PRO A 68 -14.42 -1.74 -0.16
N PHE A 69 -15.54 -1.37 -0.76
CA PHE A 69 -16.83 -1.26 -0.11
C PHE A 69 -17.38 -2.59 0.42
N LEU A 70 -17.20 -3.68 -0.34
CA LEU A 70 -17.59 -5.01 0.12
C LEU A 70 -16.74 -5.45 1.32
N ASP A 71 -15.43 -5.18 1.27
CA ASP A 71 -14.50 -5.51 2.35
C ASP A 71 -14.70 -4.65 3.61
N TYR A 72 -15.15 -3.40 3.45
CA TYR A 72 -15.46 -2.53 4.57
C TYR A 72 -16.54 -3.14 5.49
N SER A 73 -17.46 -3.93 4.94
CA SER A 73 -18.55 -4.56 5.70
C SER A 73 -18.13 -5.79 6.52
N LEU A 74 -16.87 -6.23 6.39
CA LEU A 74 -16.38 -7.42 7.06
C LEU A 74 -16.31 -7.23 8.58
N GLU A 75 -16.81 -8.21 9.32
CA GLU A 75 -16.77 -8.17 10.78
C GLU A 75 -15.37 -8.56 11.28
N SER A 76 -14.72 -7.67 12.01
CA SER A 76 -13.44 -7.97 12.66
C SER A 76 -13.62 -9.00 13.78
N VAL A 77 -12.69 -9.95 13.85
CA VAL A 77 -12.65 -10.94 14.94
C VAL A 77 -11.92 -10.32 16.11
N ARG A 78 -12.62 -10.10 17.23
CA ARG A 78 -12.08 -9.44 18.41
C ARG A 78 -11.06 -10.34 19.14
N LYS A 79 -9.85 -9.83 19.39
CA LYS A 79 -8.77 -10.50 20.13
C LYS A 79 -8.57 -11.97 19.73
N PRO A 80 -8.25 -12.26 18.46
CA PRO A 80 -7.99 -13.61 18.03
C PRO A 80 -6.69 -14.09 18.67
N ILE A 81 -6.67 -15.34 19.12
CA ILE A 81 -5.44 -16.05 19.49
C ILE A 81 -5.05 -16.92 18.30
N LEU A 82 -3.85 -16.69 17.79
CA LEU A 82 -3.33 -17.22 16.54
C LEU A 82 -2.02 -17.97 16.76
N LEU A 83 -1.67 -18.79 15.79
CA LEU A 83 -0.36 -19.42 15.62
C LEU A 83 0.12 -19.15 14.19
N ALA A 84 1.38 -18.85 14.01
CA ALA A 84 1.97 -18.70 12.69
C ALA A 84 3.04 -19.76 12.42
N GLU A 85 3.03 -20.33 11.22
CA GLU A 85 4.08 -21.22 10.74
C GLU A 85 4.79 -20.57 9.57
N ILE A 86 6.12 -20.65 9.53
CA ILE A 86 6.94 -20.25 8.38
C ILE A 86 7.33 -21.51 7.61
N LEU A 87 7.12 -21.49 6.30
CA LEU A 87 7.31 -22.63 5.40
C LEU A 87 8.27 -22.26 4.28
N ASP A 88 9.12 -23.20 3.90
CA ASP A 88 9.93 -23.09 2.68
C ASP A 88 9.13 -23.36 1.40
N GLU A 89 9.78 -23.22 0.25
CA GLU A 89 9.18 -23.45 -1.07
C GLU A 89 8.66 -24.89 -1.27
N SER A 90 9.17 -25.86 -0.50
CA SER A 90 8.68 -27.26 -0.54
C SER A 90 7.44 -27.48 0.32
N GLY A 91 7.02 -26.48 1.11
CA GLY A 91 5.92 -26.57 2.07
C GLY A 91 6.33 -27.18 3.41
N LYS A 92 7.63 -27.29 3.70
CA LYS A 92 8.11 -27.76 5.00
C LYS A 92 8.09 -26.63 6.01
N VAL A 93 7.46 -26.87 7.16
CA VAL A 93 7.49 -25.93 8.30
C VAL A 93 8.91 -25.83 8.85
N LEU A 94 9.46 -24.62 8.84
CA LEU A 94 10.78 -24.27 9.36
C LEU A 94 10.72 -23.72 10.78
N HIS A 95 9.67 -22.97 11.10
CA HIS A 95 9.50 -22.32 12.38
C HIS A 95 8.02 -22.15 12.71
N THR A 96 7.69 -22.20 14.00
CA THR A 96 6.34 -21.99 14.52
C THR A 96 6.41 -20.93 15.62
N SER A 97 5.56 -19.92 15.53
CA SER A 97 5.49 -18.84 16.52
C SER A 97 4.94 -19.34 17.87
N PRO A 98 5.17 -18.59 18.97
CA PRO A 98 4.29 -18.68 20.14
C PRO A 98 2.86 -18.22 19.81
N GLU A 99 1.94 -18.29 20.78
CA GLU A 99 0.60 -17.71 20.64
C GLU A 99 0.70 -16.21 20.31
N ILE A 100 0.11 -15.81 19.19
CA ILE A 100 0.01 -14.41 18.76
C ILE A 100 -1.38 -13.91 19.15
N ARG A 101 -1.43 -12.80 19.90
CA ARG A 101 -2.69 -12.16 20.32
C ARG A 101 -2.96 -10.96 19.43
N GLY A 102 -4.09 -11.00 18.73
CA GLY A 102 -4.58 -9.84 18.00
C GLY A 102 -5.28 -8.84 18.92
N ASP A 103 -5.55 -7.65 18.38
CA ASP A 103 -6.20 -6.56 19.10
C ASP A 103 -7.73 -6.62 19.03
N GLU A 104 -8.39 -5.56 19.52
CA GLU A 104 -9.86 -5.44 19.53
C GLU A 104 -10.49 -5.47 18.13
N SER A 105 -9.72 -5.14 17.11
CA SER A 105 -10.13 -5.03 15.71
C SER A 105 -9.57 -6.17 14.84
N GLY A 106 -9.06 -7.23 15.48
CA GLY A 106 -8.57 -8.43 14.84
C GLY A 106 -7.21 -8.27 14.15
N PHE A 107 -6.53 -7.13 14.30
CA PHE A 107 -5.19 -6.96 13.77
C PHE A 107 -4.20 -7.71 14.64
N PHE A 108 -3.20 -8.28 13.99
CA PHE A 108 -2.10 -8.94 14.68
C PHE A 108 -0.77 -8.51 14.06
N PHE A 109 0.25 -8.52 14.90
CA PHE A 109 1.63 -8.28 14.54
C PHE A 109 2.50 -9.19 15.39
N HIS A 110 3.50 -9.83 14.77
CA HIS A 110 4.49 -10.61 15.51
C HIS A 110 5.86 -10.46 14.84
N GLU A 111 6.85 -10.06 15.63
CA GLU A 111 8.25 -10.01 15.22
C GLU A 111 8.91 -11.35 15.54
N PHE A 112 9.71 -11.84 14.61
CA PHE A 112 10.55 -13.02 14.74
C PHE A 112 12.02 -12.61 14.76
N THR A 113 12.78 -13.30 15.61
CA THR A 113 14.24 -13.18 15.72
C THR A 113 14.97 -14.50 15.46
N PHE A 114 14.22 -15.55 15.09
CA PHE A 114 14.80 -16.82 14.67
C PHE A 114 15.45 -16.67 13.30
N PRO A 115 16.73 -17.05 13.11
CA PRO A 115 17.40 -16.85 11.83
C PRO A 115 16.79 -17.66 10.67
N LEU A 116 16.50 -16.98 9.56
CA LEU A 116 16.15 -17.60 8.28
C LEU A 116 17.23 -17.29 7.24
N LYS A 117 17.45 -18.23 6.32
CA LYS A 117 18.36 -17.96 5.19
C LYS A 117 17.71 -16.95 4.23
N PRO A 118 18.49 -16.23 3.41
CA PRO A 118 17.93 -15.39 2.36
C PRO A 118 17.11 -16.22 1.38
N GLY A 119 15.93 -15.74 1.02
CA GLY A 119 15.01 -16.48 0.16
C GLY A 119 13.55 -16.04 0.28
N ASN A 120 12.69 -16.71 -0.48
CA ASN A 120 11.24 -16.54 -0.43
C ASN A 120 10.61 -17.64 0.42
N TYR A 121 9.63 -17.26 1.23
CA TYR A 121 8.92 -18.11 2.16
C TYR A 121 7.43 -17.83 2.10
N LEU A 122 6.65 -18.81 2.56
CA LEU A 122 5.23 -18.67 2.82
C LEU A 122 5.02 -18.74 4.33
N PHE A 123 4.11 -17.94 4.87
CA PHE A 123 3.64 -18.15 6.23
C PHE A 123 2.16 -18.50 6.26
N HIS A 124 1.81 -19.37 7.18
CA HIS A 124 0.45 -19.82 7.45
C HIS A 124 -0.04 -19.20 8.76
N ILE A 125 -1.29 -18.76 8.80
CA ILE A 125 -1.95 -18.23 9.99
C ILE A 125 -3.04 -19.20 10.41
N HIS A 126 -2.87 -19.78 11.59
CA HIS A 126 -3.81 -20.68 12.21
C HIS A 126 -4.61 -19.97 13.30
N PHE A 127 -5.92 -20.15 13.28
CA PHE A 127 -6.81 -19.70 14.34
C PHE A 127 -6.86 -20.75 15.45
N LEU A 128 -6.59 -20.34 16.68
CA LEU A 128 -6.70 -21.22 17.85
C LEU A 128 -8.03 -21.03 18.56
N LYS A 129 -8.32 -19.81 19.02
CA LYS A 129 -9.52 -19.48 19.81
C LYS A 129 -9.71 -17.97 19.95
N PRO A 130 -10.91 -17.47 20.27
CA PRO A 130 -11.08 -16.09 20.72
C PRO A 130 -10.54 -15.93 22.16
N ASP A 131 -10.03 -14.75 22.51
CA ASP A 131 -9.49 -14.47 23.85
C ASP A 131 -10.57 -14.42 24.96
N SER A 132 -11.86 -14.33 24.61
CA SER A 132 -12.94 -14.17 25.61
C SER A 132 -13.68 -15.46 25.98
N TYR A 133 -13.65 -15.80 27.28
CA TYR A 133 -14.46 -16.86 27.91
C TYR A 133 -15.99 -16.73 27.66
N ARG A 134 -16.49 -15.53 27.35
CA ARG A 134 -17.92 -15.26 27.09
C ARG A 134 -18.39 -15.73 25.71
N GLN A 135 -17.51 -15.74 24.69
CA GLN A 135 -17.81 -16.35 23.39
C GLN A 135 -17.74 -17.87 23.45
N PHE A 136 -16.78 -18.41 24.21
CA PHE A 136 -16.71 -19.84 24.51
C PHE A 136 -18.04 -20.40 25.00
N GLY A 137 -18.81 -19.68 25.83
CA GLY A 137 -20.11 -20.15 26.32
C GLY A 137 -21.20 -20.28 25.23
N LYS A 138 -21.18 -19.42 24.20
CA LYS A 138 -22.11 -19.53 23.06
C LYS A 138 -21.67 -20.61 22.07
N ASP A 139 -20.37 -20.77 21.88
CA ASP A 139 -19.80 -21.80 21.01
C ASP A 139 -19.88 -23.20 21.66
N LEU A 140 -19.75 -23.30 22.99
CA LEU A 140 -19.98 -24.53 23.78
C LEU A 140 -21.43 -25.02 23.69
N ALA A 141 -22.40 -24.09 23.62
CA ALA A 141 -23.80 -24.45 23.40
C ALA A 141 -24.02 -25.08 22.00
N TYR A 142 -23.23 -24.69 21.00
CA TYR A 142 -23.19 -25.33 19.68
C TYR A 142 -22.44 -26.67 19.70
N LEU A 143 -21.38 -26.79 20.51
CA LEU A 143 -20.55 -28.00 20.66
C LEU A 143 -21.23 -29.14 21.42
N ASN A 144 -22.28 -28.89 22.19
CA ASN A 144 -23.03 -29.91 22.94
C ASN A 144 -24.04 -30.73 22.09
N THR A 145 -23.96 -30.64 20.76
CA THR A 145 -24.78 -31.46 19.86
C THR A 145 -24.06 -32.80 19.59
N PRO A 146 -24.58 -33.95 20.04
CA PRO A 146 -23.90 -35.25 19.87
C PRO A 146 -23.79 -35.58 18.37
N GLY A 147 -22.56 -35.71 17.85
CA GLY A 147 -22.29 -36.05 16.45
C GLY A 147 -21.33 -35.13 15.70
N LYS A 148 -20.92 -33.98 16.27
CA LYS A 148 -19.88 -33.10 15.69
C LYS A 148 -18.59 -33.15 16.51
N HIS A 149 -17.91 -34.29 16.49
CA HIS A 149 -16.52 -34.40 16.93
C HIS A 149 -15.58 -34.26 15.72
N GLU A 150 -15.42 -33.03 15.24
CA GLU A 150 -14.25 -32.62 14.45
C GLU A 150 -13.65 -31.40 15.13
N LEU A 151 -12.68 -31.66 16.01
CA LEU A 151 -11.73 -30.63 16.44
C LEU A 151 -10.87 -30.25 15.22
N VAL A 152 -11.37 -29.24 14.49
CA VAL A 152 -10.69 -28.26 13.62
C VAL A 152 -9.68 -28.83 12.61
N THR A 153 -10.20 -29.43 11.55
CA THR A 153 -9.49 -29.64 10.27
C THR A 153 -9.26 -28.32 9.51
N ASP A 154 -9.97 -27.22 9.84
CA ASP A 154 -9.84 -25.90 9.21
C ASP A 154 -9.28 -24.81 10.17
N SER A 155 -8.11 -25.07 10.78
CA SER A 155 -7.44 -24.05 11.62
C SER A 155 -6.74 -22.99 10.76
N LEU A 156 -6.31 -23.36 9.56
CA LEU A 156 -5.62 -22.47 8.63
C LEU A 156 -6.61 -21.46 8.03
N ILE A 157 -6.50 -20.22 8.48
CA ILE A 157 -7.42 -19.14 8.08
C ILE A 157 -6.78 -18.15 7.10
N GLY A 158 -5.47 -18.20 6.87
CA GLY A 158 -4.83 -17.33 5.89
C GLY A 158 -3.38 -17.67 5.63
N LYS A 159 -2.85 -17.11 4.55
CA LYS A 159 -1.47 -17.24 4.12
C LYS A 159 -0.90 -15.87 3.80
N GLY A 160 0.42 -15.74 3.85
CA GLY A 160 1.12 -14.55 3.35
C GLY A 160 2.51 -14.87 2.86
N ALA A 161 3.04 -14.02 1.98
CA ALA A 161 4.40 -14.13 1.47
C ALA A 161 5.40 -13.44 2.42
N LEU A 162 6.58 -14.04 2.58
CA LEU A 162 7.69 -13.48 3.33
C LEU A 162 8.96 -13.57 2.46
N ARG A 163 9.67 -12.46 2.30
CA ARG A 163 11.00 -12.46 1.68
C ARG A 163 12.05 -12.08 2.70
N ILE A 164 13.13 -12.86 2.77
CA ILE A 164 14.27 -12.63 3.65
C ILE A 164 15.46 -12.21 2.79
N LEU A 165 16.04 -11.05 3.09
CA LEU A 165 17.28 -10.56 2.52
C LEU A 165 18.47 -10.96 3.41
N SER A 166 19.65 -11.08 2.79
CA SER A 166 20.89 -11.26 3.56
C SER A 166 21.23 -10.01 4.35
N GLU A 167 21.84 -10.15 5.53
CA GLU A 167 22.37 -9.00 6.28
C GLU A 167 23.43 -8.22 5.47
N GLU A 168 24.12 -8.89 4.54
CA GLU A 168 25.12 -8.33 3.64
C GLU A 168 24.52 -7.84 2.31
N TYR A 169 23.20 -7.74 2.20
CA TYR A 169 22.56 -7.29 0.97
C TYR A 169 22.82 -5.80 0.71
N GLU A 170 23.48 -5.50 -0.41
CA GLU A 170 23.80 -4.13 -0.87
C GLU A 170 22.97 -3.69 -2.10
N GLY A 171 21.95 -4.47 -2.44
CA GLY A 171 21.08 -4.24 -3.58
C GLY A 171 19.98 -3.22 -3.32
N TRP A 172 19.13 -3.03 -4.33
CA TRP A 172 18.04 -2.06 -4.30
C TRP A 172 16.83 -2.58 -3.49
N VAL A 173 16.08 -1.67 -2.89
CA VAL A 173 14.74 -1.87 -2.34
C VAL A 173 13.88 -0.68 -2.77
N THR A 174 12.79 -0.95 -3.49
CA THR A 174 11.90 0.10 -3.97
C THR A 174 10.69 0.18 -3.08
N THR A 175 10.43 1.37 -2.55
CA THR A 175 9.19 1.68 -1.83
C THR A 175 8.40 2.71 -2.61
N SER A 176 7.17 2.37 -2.99
CA SER A 176 6.31 3.22 -3.80
C SER A 176 5.05 3.59 -3.03
N ASP A 177 4.64 4.84 -3.13
CA ASP A 177 3.25 5.19 -2.95
C ASP A 177 2.38 4.56 -4.05
N ILE A 178 1.06 4.48 -3.82
CA ILE A 178 0.10 3.91 -4.77
C ILE A 178 -0.65 5.00 -5.53
N ASP A 179 -1.29 5.91 -4.82
CA ASP A 179 -2.32 6.78 -5.39
C ASP A 179 -1.63 7.96 -6.10
N GLN A 180 -1.89 8.21 -7.39
CA GLN A 180 -1.14 9.17 -8.22
C GLN A 180 0.35 8.85 -8.45
N THR A 181 0.86 7.76 -7.90
CA THR A 181 2.24 7.29 -8.14
C THR A 181 2.25 6.05 -9.02
N TYR A 182 1.45 5.05 -8.64
CA TYR A 182 1.28 3.81 -9.38
C TYR A 182 -0.08 3.73 -10.08
N LEU A 183 -1.16 4.11 -9.40
CA LEU A 183 -2.53 4.13 -9.91
C LEU A 183 -2.93 5.51 -10.41
N ALA A 184 -3.67 5.54 -11.52
CA ALA A 184 -4.31 6.73 -12.06
C ALA A 184 -5.61 7.04 -11.30
N THR A 185 -5.50 7.45 -10.02
CA THR A 185 -6.67 7.75 -9.18
C THR A 185 -7.05 9.23 -9.27
N ASP A 186 -8.30 9.58 -9.56
CA ASP A 186 -8.72 10.99 -9.55
C ASP A 186 -8.95 11.45 -8.09
N ILE A 187 -7.91 12.01 -7.47
CA ILE A 187 -7.94 12.48 -6.07
C ILE A 187 -8.67 13.84 -5.95
N HIS A 188 -8.95 14.53 -7.06
CA HIS A 188 -9.23 15.98 -7.08
C HIS A 188 -10.65 16.38 -6.71
N SER A 189 -11.48 15.40 -6.39
CA SER A 189 -12.74 15.69 -5.74
C SER A 189 -13.00 14.67 -4.63
N ASN A 190 -13.66 15.12 -3.56
CA ASN A 190 -14.26 14.21 -2.57
C ASN A 190 -15.14 13.13 -3.24
N LYS A 191 -15.56 13.37 -4.50
CA LYS A 191 -16.29 12.42 -5.34
C LYS A 191 -15.40 11.27 -5.82
N GLY A 192 -14.19 11.57 -6.32
CA GLY A 192 -13.23 10.56 -6.77
C GLY A 192 -12.74 9.66 -5.63
N LYS A 193 -12.45 10.23 -4.45
CA LYS A 193 -12.10 9.43 -3.25
C LYS A 193 -13.17 8.41 -2.88
N ILE A 194 -14.44 8.69 -3.15
CA ILE A 194 -15.55 7.78 -2.83
C ILE A 194 -15.81 6.81 -3.98
N SER A 195 -15.65 7.19 -5.25
CA SER A 195 -15.74 6.24 -6.36
C SER A 195 -14.72 5.11 -6.25
N THR A 196 -13.52 5.40 -5.73
CA THR A 196 -12.49 4.39 -5.51
C THR A 196 -12.91 3.24 -4.60
N LEU A 197 -13.93 3.43 -3.75
CA LEU A 197 -14.51 2.39 -2.89
C LEU A 197 -15.33 1.35 -3.66
N PHE A 198 -15.82 1.71 -4.85
CA PHE A 198 -16.67 0.87 -5.69
C PHE A 198 -15.96 0.36 -6.94
N GLU A 199 -14.70 0.76 -7.14
CA GLU A 199 -13.88 0.27 -8.24
C GLU A 199 -13.44 -1.17 -7.97
N THR A 200 -13.67 -2.03 -8.96
CA THR A 200 -13.13 -3.38 -8.98
C THR A 200 -11.64 -3.39 -9.33
N PRO A 201 -10.93 -4.52 -9.13
CA PRO A 201 -9.53 -4.63 -9.53
C PRO A 201 -9.26 -4.31 -10.99
N GLU A 202 -10.18 -4.64 -11.91
CA GLU A 202 -10.08 -4.33 -13.35
C GLU A 202 -10.30 -2.84 -13.66
N GLN A 203 -11.05 -2.13 -12.82
CA GLN A 203 -11.31 -0.69 -12.97
C GLN A 203 -10.21 0.17 -12.37
N LYS A 204 -9.38 -0.38 -11.47
CA LYS A 204 -8.21 0.30 -10.91
C LYS A 204 -7.04 0.29 -11.88
N LEU A 205 -7.06 1.25 -12.79
CA LEU A 205 -6.05 1.39 -13.82
C LEU A 205 -4.74 1.99 -13.26
N PRO A 206 -3.59 1.44 -13.66
CA PRO A 206 -2.30 2.04 -13.33
C PRO A 206 -2.08 3.32 -14.15
N LEU A 207 -1.16 4.17 -13.72
CA LEU A 207 -0.61 5.20 -14.59
C LEU A 207 0.05 4.54 -15.80
N PRO A 208 -0.01 5.16 -16.99
CA PRO A 208 0.49 4.53 -18.18
C PRO A 208 1.97 4.15 -18.10
N GLY A 209 2.29 2.92 -18.51
CA GLY A 209 3.64 2.37 -18.51
C GLY A 209 4.19 2.01 -17.12
N MET A 210 3.43 2.23 -16.04
CA MET A 210 3.92 2.00 -14.68
C MET A 210 4.13 0.53 -14.32
N PRO A 211 3.27 -0.43 -14.75
CA PRO A 211 3.56 -1.85 -14.62
C PRO A 211 4.86 -2.24 -15.35
N ALA A 212 5.04 -1.74 -16.59
CA ALA A 212 6.25 -1.95 -17.38
C ALA A 212 7.50 -1.43 -16.66
N LEU A 213 7.43 -0.23 -16.08
CA LEU A 213 8.52 0.35 -15.30
C LEU A 213 8.91 -0.56 -14.12
N VAL A 214 7.92 -1.06 -13.38
CA VAL A 214 8.15 -1.95 -12.24
C VAL A 214 8.81 -3.25 -12.69
N HIS A 215 8.37 -3.84 -13.80
CA HIS A 215 8.98 -5.04 -14.37
C HIS A 215 10.43 -4.80 -14.79
N GLU A 216 10.68 -3.76 -15.61
CA GLU A 216 12.03 -3.44 -16.06
C GLU A 216 12.97 -3.06 -14.91
N LEU A 217 12.45 -2.40 -13.88
CA LEU A 217 13.19 -2.11 -12.66
C LEU A 217 13.64 -3.40 -11.99
N ARG A 218 12.70 -4.31 -11.68
CA ARG A 218 13.03 -5.59 -11.04
C ARG A 218 14.00 -6.42 -11.87
N ASP A 219 13.82 -6.47 -13.18
CA ASP A 219 14.69 -7.22 -14.08
C ASP A 219 16.12 -6.64 -14.10
N SER A 220 16.25 -5.31 -14.08
CA SER A 220 17.55 -4.64 -14.10
C SER A 220 18.27 -4.66 -12.74
N THR A 221 17.56 -4.95 -11.65
CA THR A 221 18.08 -4.90 -10.27
C THR A 221 18.06 -6.27 -9.57
N GLU A 222 18.16 -7.36 -10.34
CA GLU A 222 18.24 -8.74 -9.83
C GLU A 222 17.04 -9.14 -8.94
N ASP A 223 15.83 -8.87 -9.44
CA ASP A 223 14.57 -9.08 -8.73
C ASP A 223 14.48 -8.29 -7.42
N SER A 224 14.91 -7.01 -7.40
CA SER A 224 14.87 -6.20 -6.17
C SER A 224 13.47 -6.12 -5.55
N PRO A 225 13.32 -6.10 -4.22
CA PRO A 225 12.02 -6.00 -3.56
C PRO A 225 11.23 -4.72 -3.91
N LEU A 226 9.91 -4.86 -3.98
CA LEU A 226 8.94 -3.78 -4.14
C LEU A 226 7.91 -3.76 -3.00
N CYS A 227 7.93 -2.69 -2.24
CA CYS A 227 7.02 -2.41 -1.15
C CYS A 227 6.06 -1.27 -1.54
N PHE A 228 4.78 -1.42 -1.25
CA PHE A 228 3.78 -0.35 -1.43
C PHE A 228 3.32 0.22 -0.09
N ILE A 229 3.22 1.55 -0.01
CA ILE A 229 2.66 2.25 1.14
C ILE A 229 1.57 3.20 0.66
N SER A 230 0.36 3.11 1.21
CA SER A 230 -0.72 4.06 0.92
C SER A 230 -1.44 4.47 2.20
N ALA A 231 -1.84 5.74 2.25
CA ALA A 231 -2.72 6.25 3.29
C ALA A 231 -4.17 5.79 3.14
N SER A 232 -4.48 5.01 2.09
CA SER A 232 -5.78 4.38 1.88
C SER A 232 -6.14 3.39 3.01
N PRO A 233 -7.42 3.24 3.34
CA PRO A 233 -7.88 2.35 4.40
C PRO A 233 -7.51 0.88 4.19
N HIS A 234 -7.29 0.16 5.30
CA HIS A 234 -6.95 -1.28 5.29
C HIS A 234 -7.91 -2.19 4.51
N PHE A 235 -9.20 -1.84 4.39
CA PHE A 235 -10.17 -2.62 3.62
C PHE A 235 -9.99 -2.52 2.09
N PHE A 236 -9.02 -1.73 1.59
CA PHE A 236 -8.57 -1.80 0.19
C PHE A 236 -7.69 -3.02 -0.09
N ARG A 237 -7.22 -3.74 0.94
CA ARG A 237 -6.18 -4.77 0.82
C ARG A 237 -6.47 -5.83 -0.22
N ARG A 238 -7.63 -6.50 -0.18
CA ARG A 238 -7.93 -7.61 -1.11
C ARG A 238 -8.14 -7.10 -2.52
N THR A 239 -8.70 -5.90 -2.68
CA THR A 239 -8.85 -5.24 -3.98
C THR A 239 -7.48 -4.93 -4.58
N LEU A 240 -6.61 -4.23 -3.85
CA LEU A 240 -5.28 -3.84 -4.35
C LEU A 240 -4.37 -5.05 -4.63
N LEU A 241 -4.36 -6.06 -3.76
CA LEU A 241 -3.60 -7.28 -4.02
C LEU A 241 -4.10 -8.00 -5.28
N SER A 242 -5.42 -7.97 -5.53
CA SER A 242 -5.99 -8.51 -6.76
C SER A 242 -5.64 -7.66 -7.98
N THR A 243 -5.64 -6.33 -7.86
CA THR A 243 -5.20 -5.40 -8.91
C THR A 243 -3.75 -5.67 -9.32
N PHE A 244 -2.84 -5.72 -8.35
CA PHE A 244 -1.43 -6.02 -8.63
C PHE A 244 -1.26 -7.39 -9.29
N ARG A 245 -1.97 -8.41 -8.82
CA ARG A 245 -1.93 -9.76 -9.41
C ARG A 245 -2.44 -9.78 -10.85
N LEU A 246 -3.53 -9.07 -11.16
CA LEU A 246 -4.06 -8.94 -12.52
C LEU A 246 -3.06 -8.24 -13.45
N GLN A 247 -2.27 -7.32 -12.90
CA GLN A 247 -1.25 -6.56 -13.61
C GLN A 247 0.13 -7.27 -13.61
N GLY A 248 0.23 -8.51 -13.11
CA GLY A 248 1.48 -9.25 -13.05
C GLY A 248 2.50 -8.74 -12.02
N ILE A 249 2.12 -7.81 -11.14
CA ILE A 249 3.01 -7.20 -10.17
C ILE A 249 3.13 -8.05 -8.92
N LYS A 250 4.35 -8.53 -8.67
CA LYS A 250 4.76 -9.08 -7.37
C LYS A 250 5.12 -7.93 -6.44
N THR A 251 4.59 -7.97 -5.22
CA THR A 251 4.95 -7.05 -4.14
C THR A 251 5.32 -7.84 -2.89
N GLU A 252 6.37 -7.39 -2.22
CA GLU A 252 6.86 -7.98 -0.98
C GLU A 252 6.05 -7.50 0.22
N SER A 253 5.54 -6.26 0.21
CA SER A 253 4.68 -5.75 1.27
C SER A 253 3.68 -4.69 0.79
N LEU A 254 2.47 -4.71 1.36
CA LEU A 254 1.43 -3.70 1.18
C LEU A 254 1.02 -3.08 2.52
N HIS A 255 1.30 -1.80 2.70
CA HIS A 255 1.00 -1.00 3.88
C HIS A 255 -0.22 -0.13 3.60
N LEU A 256 -1.26 -0.31 4.41
CA LEU A 256 -2.51 0.46 4.34
C LEU A 256 -2.86 1.03 5.71
N LYS A 257 -3.46 2.22 5.72
CA LYS A 257 -3.77 2.94 6.96
C LYS A 257 -4.91 2.28 7.72
N TYR A 258 -4.71 2.15 9.02
CA TYR A 258 -5.78 1.74 9.91
C TYR A 258 -6.67 2.93 10.27
N LEU A 259 -7.98 2.75 10.12
CA LEU A 259 -8.97 3.81 10.30
C LEU A 259 -10.14 3.24 11.10
N GLU A 260 -10.11 3.43 12.41
CA GLU A 260 -11.20 3.04 13.31
C GLU A 260 -12.19 4.20 13.52
N GLY A 261 -13.48 3.88 13.69
CA GLY A 261 -14.53 4.77 14.20
C GLY A 261 -15.01 5.88 13.25
N THR A 262 -14.10 6.48 12.50
CA THR A 262 -14.33 7.73 11.79
C THR A 262 -14.89 7.56 10.38
N ILE A 263 -14.31 6.65 9.59
CA ILE A 263 -14.91 6.17 8.33
C ILE A 263 -16.18 5.38 8.61
N LYS A 264 -16.21 4.65 9.74
CA LYS A 264 -17.31 3.76 10.07
C LYS A 264 -18.66 4.50 10.05
N GLY A 265 -18.73 5.62 10.75
CA GLY A 265 -19.92 6.47 10.75
C GLY A 265 -20.24 7.17 9.42
N MET A 266 -19.28 7.32 8.50
CA MET A 266 -19.52 7.89 7.16
C MET A 266 -20.10 6.85 6.21
N VAL A 267 -19.53 5.66 6.18
CA VAL A 267 -19.96 4.58 5.29
C VAL A 267 -21.27 3.96 5.77
N ASP A 268 -21.49 3.85 7.09
CA ASP A 268 -22.79 3.39 7.63
C ASP A 268 -23.94 4.33 7.24
N LYS A 269 -23.69 5.66 7.22
CA LYS A 269 -24.68 6.65 6.74
C LYS A 269 -24.87 6.60 5.22
N PHE A 270 -23.81 6.29 4.48
CA PHE A 270 -23.89 6.07 3.04
C PHE A 270 -24.74 4.82 2.72
N TRP A 271 -24.50 3.72 3.44
CA TRP A 271 -25.31 2.49 3.38
C TRP A 271 -26.77 2.72 3.71
N ASP A 272 -27.07 3.45 4.80
CA ASP A 272 -28.43 3.80 5.18
C ASP A 272 -29.13 4.60 4.07
N THR A 273 -28.39 5.38 3.29
CA THR A 273 -28.99 6.10 2.16
C THR A 273 -29.24 5.20 0.94
N LEU A 274 -28.36 4.24 0.67
CA LEU A 274 -28.52 3.28 -0.43
C LEU A 274 -29.62 2.25 -0.19
N SER A 275 -29.84 1.84 1.05
CA SER A 275 -30.82 0.80 1.40
C SER A 275 -32.28 1.26 1.33
N HIS A 276 -32.54 2.55 1.09
CA HIS A 276 -33.88 3.13 0.99
C HIS A 276 -34.27 3.35 -0.49
N PRO A 277 -35.09 2.49 -1.11
CA PRO A 277 -35.38 2.50 -2.55
C PRO A 277 -35.98 3.82 -3.03
N THR A 278 -36.88 4.41 -2.24
CA THR A 278 -37.53 5.68 -2.54
C THR A 278 -36.58 6.87 -2.47
N ARG A 279 -35.53 6.80 -1.63
CA ARG A 279 -34.53 7.88 -1.47
C ARG A 279 -33.40 7.80 -2.48
N PHE A 280 -32.98 6.60 -2.87
CA PHE A 280 -32.04 6.40 -3.97
C PHE A 280 -32.61 6.93 -5.29
N LEU A 281 -33.90 6.71 -5.54
CA LEU A 281 -34.59 7.17 -6.75
C LEU A 281 -34.73 8.71 -6.83
N THR A 282 -34.87 9.42 -5.70
CA THR A 282 -35.03 10.89 -5.70
C THR A 282 -33.70 11.64 -5.69
N ASP A 283 -32.72 11.16 -4.93
CA ASP A 283 -31.50 11.91 -4.64
C ASP A 283 -30.27 11.36 -5.40
N GLY A 284 -30.38 10.12 -5.93
CA GLY A 284 -29.26 9.38 -6.51
C GLY A 284 -28.10 9.14 -5.54
N LEU A 285 -27.03 8.55 -6.05
CA LEU A 285 -25.74 8.44 -5.34
C LEU A 285 -25.25 9.82 -4.86
N TRP A 286 -25.56 10.90 -5.60
CA TRP A 286 -25.04 12.24 -5.34
C TRP A 286 -25.63 12.92 -4.10
N GLY A 287 -26.94 12.84 -3.85
CA GLY A 287 -27.53 13.43 -2.66
C GLY A 287 -27.18 12.68 -1.37
N ALA A 288 -26.86 11.38 -1.46
CA ALA A 288 -26.29 10.61 -0.35
C ALA A 288 -24.91 11.14 0.07
N LEU A 289 -24.06 11.40 -0.91
CA LEU A 289 -22.69 11.89 -0.72
C LEU A 289 -22.63 13.29 -0.10
N GLU A 290 -23.53 14.19 -0.51
CA GLU A 290 -23.56 15.57 -0.02
C GLU A 290 -23.93 15.67 1.47
N ARG A 291 -24.75 14.73 1.96
CA ARG A 291 -25.09 14.63 3.38
C ARG A 291 -23.95 14.07 4.21
N VAL A 292 -23.26 13.02 3.75
CA VAL A 292 -22.04 12.51 4.42
C VAL A 292 -21.01 13.63 4.55
N ARG A 293 -20.83 14.45 3.50
CA ARG A 293 -19.91 15.60 3.49
C ARG A 293 -20.23 16.63 4.58
N LYS A 294 -21.49 16.96 4.84
CA LYS A 294 -21.90 17.95 5.87
C LYS A 294 -21.63 17.50 7.30
N PHE A 295 -21.58 16.19 7.56
CA PHE A 295 -21.40 15.63 8.91
C PHE A 295 -19.96 15.21 9.24
N ALA A 296 -19.07 15.28 8.27
CA ALA A 296 -17.76 14.64 8.33
C ALA A 296 -16.60 15.60 8.65
N GLY A 297 -16.88 16.88 8.96
CA GLY A 297 -15.87 17.94 9.12
C GLY A 297 -14.74 17.64 10.11
N SER A 298 -15.02 17.03 11.28
CA SER A 298 -14.00 16.65 12.28
C SER A 298 -13.45 15.22 12.11
N SER A 299 -14.21 14.38 11.41
CA SER A 299 -13.90 12.99 11.12
C SER A 299 -12.92 12.85 9.95
N PHE A 300 -12.96 13.79 9.00
CA PHE A 300 -11.94 13.85 7.96
C PHE A 300 -10.54 14.18 8.51
N GLN A 301 -10.42 14.82 9.68
CA GLN A 301 -9.13 15.14 10.32
C GLN A 301 -8.24 13.91 10.55
N SER A 302 -8.79 12.78 11.00
CA SER A 302 -8.00 11.54 11.26
C SER A 302 -7.57 10.82 9.98
N LEU A 303 -8.29 11.05 8.87
CA LEU A 303 -7.92 10.57 7.54
C LEU A 303 -6.69 11.31 6.99
N PHE A 304 -6.46 12.55 7.41
CA PHE A 304 -5.43 13.44 6.86
C PHE A 304 -4.05 13.39 7.54
N ASP A 305 -3.85 12.64 8.65
CA ASP A 305 -2.50 12.34 9.14
C ASP A 305 -1.83 11.26 8.26
N GLN A 306 -1.53 11.64 7.01
CA GLN A 306 -0.84 10.80 6.03
C GLN A 306 0.68 10.82 6.28
N LEU A 307 1.19 11.97 6.72
CA LEU A 307 2.61 12.20 6.99
C LEU A 307 3.10 11.31 8.12
N ALA A 308 2.47 11.34 9.31
CA ALA A 308 2.95 10.51 10.41
C ALA A 308 2.82 9.02 10.10
N TYR A 309 1.75 8.63 9.39
CA TYR A 309 1.55 7.24 8.98
C TYR A 309 2.67 6.75 8.06
N LYS A 310 2.88 7.40 6.89
CA LYS A 310 3.90 6.97 5.91
C LYS A 310 5.29 7.02 6.52
N LEU A 311 5.62 8.08 7.28
CA LEU A 311 6.91 8.20 7.95
C LEU A 311 7.15 7.10 9.00
N THR A 312 6.13 6.76 9.79
CA THR A 312 6.20 5.64 10.76
C THR A 312 6.45 4.32 10.05
N ILE A 313 5.79 4.09 8.90
CA ILE A 313 6.00 2.87 8.13
C ILE A 313 7.41 2.80 7.54
N LEU A 314 7.90 3.86 6.89
CA LEU A 314 9.25 3.89 6.32
C LEU A 314 10.32 3.60 7.40
N LEU A 315 10.23 4.27 8.55
CA LEU A 315 11.13 4.02 9.67
C LEU A 315 10.97 2.60 10.24
N ARG A 316 9.75 2.06 10.30
CA ARG A 316 9.54 0.70 10.77
C ARG A 316 10.12 -0.32 9.82
N ASP A 317 9.90 -0.20 8.52
CA ASP A 317 10.39 -1.17 7.54
C ASP A 317 11.91 -1.14 7.47
N ARG A 318 12.53 0.03 7.60
CA ARG A 318 13.98 0.16 7.65
C ARG A 318 14.65 -0.74 8.69
N ILE A 319 14.03 -0.92 9.86
CA ILE A 319 14.52 -1.83 10.94
C ILE A 319 14.72 -3.27 10.44
N TYR A 320 13.92 -3.69 9.47
CA TYR A 320 13.92 -5.03 8.88
C TYR A 320 14.70 -5.11 7.57
N LEU A 321 15.22 -3.98 7.07
CA LEU A 321 16.09 -3.96 5.91
C LEU A 321 17.57 -4.13 6.33
N PRO A 322 18.40 -4.77 5.49
CA PRO A 322 19.84 -4.84 5.71
C PRO A 322 20.50 -3.46 5.72
N THR A 323 21.58 -3.30 6.49
CA THR A 323 22.27 -1.99 6.62
C THR A 323 22.77 -1.47 5.28
N GLY A 324 23.33 -2.33 4.43
CA GLY A 324 23.88 -1.96 3.12
C GLY A 324 22.85 -1.73 2.01
N SER A 325 21.55 -1.98 2.24
CA SER A 325 20.54 -1.88 1.18
C SER A 325 20.36 -0.44 0.70
N LYS A 326 20.17 -0.26 -0.60
CA LYS A 326 19.93 1.04 -1.24
C LYS A 326 18.45 1.23 -1.52
N GLU A 327 17.90 2.40 -1.21
CA GLU A 327 16.47 2.65 -1.32
C GLU A 327 16.13 3.58 -2.50
N ILE A 328 15.10 3.18 -3.25
CA ILE A 328 14.41 4.01 -4.24
C ILE A 328 13.02 4.33 -3.66
N LEU A 329 12.71 5.62 -3.53
CA LEU A 329 11.42 6.08 -3.04
C LEU A 329 10.63 6.71 -4.20
N LEU A 330 9.43 6.19 -4.46
CA LEU A 330 8.52 6.70 -5.49
C LEU A 330 7.29 7.29 -4.79
N GLY A 331 6.92 8.52 -5.15
CA GLY A 331 5.74 9.19 -4.60
C GLY A 331 5.15 10.19 -5.58
N ASP A 332 4.24 11.04 -5.11
CA ASP A 332 3.57 12.06 -5.92
C ASP A 332 3.65 13.46 -5.31
N ASN A 333 3.31 14.47 -6.11
CA ASN A 333 3.31 15.87 -5.68
C ASN A 333 1.99 16.31 -5.02
N SER A 334 0.89 15.56 -5.17
CA SER A 334 -0.43 15.93 -4.64
C SER A 334 -0.56 15.66 -3.14
N GLU A 335 0.15 14.65 -2.62
CA GLU A 335 0.28 14.39 -1.20
C GLU A 335 1.50 15.12 -0.59
N SER A 336 2.11 14.54 0.45
CA SER A 336 3.26 15.11 1.15
C SER A 336 4.51 14.26 0.99
N ASP A 337 4.55 13.38 -0.01
CA ASP A 337 5.59 12.35 -0.19
C ASP A 337 6.97 12.98 -0.36
N TYR A 338 7.07 14.04 -1.15
CA TYR A 338 8.31 14.81 -1.31
C TYR A 338 8.87 15.37 0.00
N LEU A 339 8.02 15.73 0.98
CA LEU A 339 8.47 16.12 2.32
C LEU A 339 8.74 14.89 3.21
N ILE A 340 7.86 13.88 3.19
CA ILE A 340 7.97 12.66 4.00
C ILE A 340 9.31 11.97 3.74
N PHE A 341 9.68 11.81 2.46
CA PHE A 341 10.93 11.18 2.06
C PHE A 341 12.16 11.99 2.48
N LEU A 342 12.08 13.32 2.54
CA LEU A 342 13.16 14.16 3.07
C LEU A 342 13.26 14.04 4.60
N LEU A 343 12.13 14.06 5.31
CA LEU A 343 12.11 13.88 6.76
C LEU A 343 12.67 12.52 7.17
N TYR A 344 12.29 11.46 6.45
CA TYR A 344 12.85 10.12 6.63
C TYR A 344 14.38 10.13 6.58
N GLN A 345 14.98 10.76 5.55
CA GLN A 345 16.42 10.88 5.41
C GLN A 345 17.08 11.71 6.54
N PHE A 346 16.52 12.87 6.90
CA PHE A 346 17.06 13.70 8.00
C PHE A 346 16.98 13.01 9.37
N ILE A 347 15.95 12.20 9.59
CA ILE A 347 15.78 11.45 10.83
C ILE A 347 16.80 10.30 10.93
N LEU A 348 17.07 9.61 9.82
CA LEU A 348 18.05 8.51 9.77
C LEU A 348 19.49 9.00 9.91
N THR A 349 19.82 10.16 9.34
CA THR A 349 21.15 10.79 9.47
C THR A 349 21.42 11.40 10.85
N GLY A 350 20.43 11.38 11.76
CA GLY A 350 20.55 11.98 13.09
C GLY A 350 20.49 13.51 13.10
N ALA A 351 20.25 14.15 11.94
CA ALA A 351 20.10 15.60 11.83
C ALA A 351 18.88 16.15 12.59
N LEU A 352 17.85 15.32 12.79
CA LEU A 352 16.73 15.57 13.70
C LEU A 352 16.57 14.37 14.65
N GLN A 353 16.76 14.59 15.95
CA GLN A 353 16.73 13.51 16.93
C GLN A 353 16.22 13.92 18.31
N GLY A 354 15.95 12.92 19.14
CA GLY A 354 15.56 13.11 20.53
C GLY A 354 14.31 13.99 20.67
N LYS A 355 14.33 14.86 21.69
CA LYS A 355 13.21 15.76 21.98
C LYS A 355 13.00 16.83 20.90
N GLU A 356 14.07 17.25 20.21
CA GLU A 356 13.96 18.22 19.12
C GLU A 356 13.13 17.66 17.97
N LEU A 357 13.32 16.39 17.62
CA LEU A 357 12.50 15.70 16.63
C LEU A 357 11.02 15.65 17.05
N GLU A 358 10.73 15.27 18.30
CA GLU A 358 9.35 15.23 18.80
C GLU A 358 8.69 16.62 18.77
N ASP A 359 9.37 17.64 19.28
CA ASP A 359 8.87 19.02 19.33
C ASP A 359 8.67 19.59 17.91
N PHE A 360 9.56 19.26 16.97
CA PHE A 360 9.43 19.62 15.56
C PHE A 360 8.20 18.97 14.93
N LEU A 361 8.08 17.64 15.01
CA LEU A 361 6.96 16.90 14.44
C LEU A 361 5.62 17.36 15.02
N TYR A 362 5.56 17.62 16.32
CA TYR A 362 4.37 18.11 17.00
C TYR A 362 3.96 19.53 16.57
N ARG A 363 4.89 20.36 16.09
CA ARG A 363 4.60 21.72 15.61
C ARG A 363 4.45 21.81 14.10
N LEU A 364 4.87 20.77 13.38
CA LEU A 364 4.85 20.73 11.93
C LEU A 364 3.40 20.85 11.43
N ASN A 365 3.11 21.97 10.77
CA ASN A 365 1.88 22.18 10.02
C ASN A 365 2.28 22.32 8.54
N PHE A 366 1.96 21.31 7.74
CA PHE A 366 2.32 21.25 6.34
C PHE A 366 1.08 21.25 5.46
N LEU A 367 1.00 22.16 4.49
CA LEU A 367 -0.14 22.34 3.59
C LEU A 367 -1.49 22.54 4.32
N GLY A 368 -1.48 23.18 5.50
CA GLY A 368 -2.69 23.42 6.29
C GLY A 368 -3.29 22.16 6.92
N ARG A 369 -2.51 21.07 7.01
CA ARG A 369 -2.90 19.82 7.68
C ARG A 369 -2.47 19.88 9.15
N ASP A 370 -3.34 19.42 10.04
CA ASP A 370 -3.13 19.49 11.49
C ASP A 370 -1.86 18.76 11.95
N ALA A 371 -1.33 19.26 13.07
CA ALA A 371 -0.14 18.77 13.76
C ALA A 371 -0.19 17.27 14.09
N ILE A 372 0.97 16.61 13.96
CA ILE A 372 1.19 15.21 14.36
C ILE A 372 0.87 15.07 15.86
N THR A 373 0.19 13.99 16.24
CA THR A 373 -0.10 13.72 17.65
C THR A 373 1.19 13.48 18.44
N ARG A 374 1.19 13.79 19.75
CA ARG A 374 2.38 13.53 20.60
C ARG A 374 2.76 12.05 20.61
N ASP A 375 1.77 11.16 20.59
CA ASP A 375 2.01 9.72 20.58
C ASP A 375 2.67 9.27 19.27
N ASN A 376 2.22 9.80 18.12
CA ASN A 376 2.83 9.53 16.82
C ASN A 376 4.26 10.11 16.75
N ALA A 377 4.47 11.35 17.24
CA ALA A 377 5.78 11.97 17.27
C ALA A 377 6.77 11.16 18.14
N LYS A 378 6.31 10.69 19.30
CA LYS A 378 7.09 9.81 20.19
C LYS A 378 7.42 8.48 19.53
N LEU A 379 6.44 7.84 18.88
CA LEU A 379 6.66 6.59 18.13
C LEU A 379 7.69 6.78 17.01
N ILE A 380 7.61 7.88 16.25
CA ILE A 380 8.57 8.22 15.20
C ILE A 380 9.97 8.39 15.80
N ARG A 381 10.11 9.09 16.94
CA ARG A 381 11.39 9.21 17.65
C ARG A 381 11.94 7.84 18.07
N GLU A 382 11.11 6.98 18.65
CA GLU A 382 11.53 5.64 19.11
C GLU A 382 11.99 4.76 17.94
N LEU A 383 11.28 4.79 16.81
CA LEU A 383 11.70 4.08 15.60
C LEU A 383 13.00 4.67 15.03
N ALA A 384 13.17 5.99 15.06
CA ALA A 384 14.39 6.63 14.61
C ALA A 384 15.61 6.21 15.46
N GLU A 385 15.45 6.19 16.79
CA GLU A 385 16.49 5.73 17.73
C GLU A 385 16.83 4.25 17.54
N GLU A 386 15.83 3.40 17.25
CA GLU A 386 16.05 2.00 16.91
C GLU A 386 16.83 1.85 15.60
N ASN A 387 16.45 2.56 14.55
CA ASN A 387 17.16 2.53 13.27
C ASN A 387 18.62 2.96 13.42
N ARG A 388 18.90 4.06 14.13
CA ARG A 388 20.28 4.52 14.34
C ARG A 388 21.07 3.56 15.22
N ARG A 389 20.44 2.85 16.16
CA ARG A 389 21.11 1.80 16.94
C ARG A 389 21.54 0.62 16.06
N ILE A 390 20.74 0.29 15.04
CA ILE A 390 20.99 -0.84 14.14
C ILE A 390 21.98 -0.46 13.02
N HIS A 391 21.75 0.67 12.36
CA HIS A 391 22.40 1.04 11.10
C HIS A 391 23.46 2.14 11.27
N GLY A 392 23.51 2.79 12.44
CA GLY A 392 24.21 4.06 12.61
C GLY A 392 23.47 5.22 11.94
N ASP A 393 24.15 6.37 11.84
CA ASP A 393 23.63 7.60 11.25
C ASP A 393 23.77 7.55 9.70
N LEU A 394 23.15 6.54 9.09
CA LEU A 394 23.28 6.24 7.65
C LEU A 394 21.98 6.57 6.90
N ASN A 395 22.12 7.25 5.77
CA ASN A 395 21.03 7.44 4.81
C ASN A 395 21.11 6.35 3.71
N PRO A 396 20.14 5.42 3.64
CA PRO A 396 20.12 4.39 2.59
C PRO A 396 19.49 4.87 1.28
N VAL A 397 18.84 6.03 1.28
CA VAL A 397 18.11 6.54 0.12
C VAL A 397 19.10 7.04 -0.91
N GLU A 398 19.00 6.48 -2.12
CA GLU A 398 19.86 6.87 -3.25
C GLU A 398 19.07 7.58 -4.36
N LEU A 399 17.76 7.33 -4.45
CA LEU A 399 16.89 7.99 -5.43
C LEU A 399 15.50 8.25 -4.87
N VAL A 400 15.01 9.47 -5.08
CA VAL A 400 13.63 9.86 -4.76
C VAL A 400 13.00 10.45 -6.01
N LEU A 401 11.94 9.83 -6.52
CA LEU A 401 11.19 10.29 -7.69
C LEU A 401 9.77 10.67 -7.28
N VAL A 402 9.33 11.83 -7.75
CA VAL A 402 8.00 12.37 -7.43
C VAL A 402 7.24 12.59 -8.72
N ASN A 403 6.14 11.85 -8.89
CA ASN A 403 5.25 12.01 -10.03
C ASN A 403 4.54 13.36 -9.94
N LYS A 404 4.70 14.16 -10.98
CA LYS A 404 4.02 15.44 -11.13
C LYS A 404 2.64 15.22 -11.73
N THR A 405 1.63 15.46 -10.92
CA THR A 405 0.23 15.57 -11.32
C THR A 405 -0.11 17.03 -11.59
N GLN A 406 -1.12 17.29 -12.45
CA GLN A 406 -1.59 18.65 -12.77
C GLN A 406 -2.15 19.42 -11.56
N SER A 407 -2.38 18.72 -10.48
CA SER A 407 -3.25 19.08 -9.38
C SER A 407 -2.51 19.16 -8.05
N GLY A 408 -1.30 18.61 -7.97
CA GLY A 408 -0.34 18.93 -6.93
C GLY A 408 0.40 20.24 -7.21
N PRO A 409 1.11 20.79 -6.20
CA PRO A 409 2.03 21.92 -6.36
C PRO A 409 3.04 21.71 -7.50
N SER A 410 3.39 22.82 -8.14
CA SER A 410 4.52 22.92 -9.07
C SER A 410 5.86 22.62 -8.36
N SER A 411 6.91 22.36 -9.15
CA SER A 411 8.26 22.11 -8.62
C SER A 411 8.79 23.25 -7.76
N GLU A 412 8.46 24.50 -8.12
CA GLU A 412 8.84 25.69 -7.35
C GLU A 412 8.08 25.79 -6.03
N GLU A 413 6.77 25.52 -6.05
CA GLU A 413 5.93 25.49 -4.85
C GLU A 413 6.33 24.35 -3.90
N MET A 414 6.62 23.14 -4.42
CA MET A 414 7.13 22.04 -3.59
C MET A 414 8.42 22.43 -2.88
N LYS A 415 9.33 23.12 -3.58
CA LYS A 415 10.58 23.61 -2.98
C LYS A 415 10.31 24.63 -1.90
N TRP A 416 9.44 25.60 -2.16
CA TRP A 416 9.04 26.60 -1.18
C TRP A 416 8.39 25.95 0.06
N ASN A 417 7.49 24.99 -0.15
CA ASN A 417 6.79 24.27 0.91
C ASN A 417 7.80 23.55 1.81
N VAL A 418 8.76 22.82 1.23
CA VAL A 418 9.81 22.12 1.98
C VAL A 418 10.68 23.10 2.77
N GLN A 419 11.15 24.19 2.15
CA GLN A 419 11.99 25.19 2.81
C GLN A 419 11.27 25.91 3.95
N SER A 420 9.95 26.08 3.82
CA SER A 420 9.11 26.69 4.85
C SER A 420 8.80 25.72 6.00
N ALA A 421 8.83 24.42 5.74
CA ALA A 421 8.48 23.38 6.68
C ALA A 421 9.68 22.90 7.53
N LEU A 422 10.87 22.83 6.94
CA LEU A 422 12.07 22.33 7.62
C LEU A 422 12.65 23.35 8.59
N PRO A 423 13.29 22.91 9.70
CA PRO A 423 13.99 23.79 10.62
C PRO A 423 15.10 24.58 9.94
N HIS A 424 15.39 25.78 10.46
CA HIS A 424 16.50 26.60 9.98
C HIS A 424 17.83 25.83 10.02
N GLY A 425 18.55 25.82 8.89
CA GLY A 425 19.82 25.12 8.73
C GLY A 425 19.71 23.75 8.03
N LEU A 426 18.51 23.18 7.93
CA LEU A 426 18.27 21.96 7.14
C LEU A 426 17.81 22.32 5.73
N ASP A 427 18.75 22.39 4.79
CA ASP A 427 18.49 22.60 3.38
C ASP A 427 18.83 21.33 2.59
N PRO A 428 17.85 20.52 2.15
CA PRO A 428 18.12 19.23 1.54
C PRO A 428 18.91 19.32 0.24
N TRP A 429 18.89 20.49 -0.44
CA TRP A 429 19.68 20.71 -1.66
C TRP A 429 21.13 21.13 -1.39
N LYS A 430 21.51 21.34 -0.12
CA LYS A 430 22.87 21.71 0.28
C LYS A 430 23.49 20.75 1.30
N THR A 431 22.66 20.01 2.03
CA THR A 431 23.13 19.04 3.03
C THR A 431 23.75 17.83 2.33
N GLU A 432 25.02 17.55 2.62
CA GLU A 432 25.71 16.36 2.13
C GLU A 432 25.03 15.08 2.64
N GLY A 433 24.98 14.05 1.79
CA GLY A 433 24.36 12.77 2.14
C GLY A 433 22.84 12.73 2.01
N ILE A 434 22.16 13.87 1.82
CA ILE A 434 20.72 13.89 1.52
C ILE A 434 20.51 13.80 0.00
N ARG A 435 19.50 13.04 -0.42
CA ARG A 435 19.03 12.94 -1.81
C ARG A 435 17.70 13.67 -1.95
N PRO A 436 17.70 14.90 -2.49
CA PRO A 436 16.47 15.59 -2.83
C PRO A 436 15.60 14.79 -3.80
N TYR A 437 14.29 15.01 -3.73
CA TYR A 437 13.37 14.48 -4.72
C TYR A 437 13.62 15.09 -6.10
N ILE A 438 13.38 14.28 -7.12
CA ILE A 438 13.38 14.68 -8.52
C ILE A 438 11.92 14.64 -9.01
N PRO A 439 11.31 15.81 -9.25
CA PRO A 439 9.95 15.86 -9.77
C PRO A 439 9.97 15.64 -11.29
N THR A 440 9.13 14.75 -11.80
CA THR A 440 8.99 14.42 -13.23
C THR A 440 7.66 13.70 -13.48
N GLU A 441 7.33 13.35 -14.73
CA GLU A 441 6.02 12.84 -15.11
C GLU A 441 6.04 11.36 -15.50
N GLY A 442 5.22 10.57 -14.83
CA GLY A 442 4.85 9.21 -15.19
C GLY A 442 6.02 8.24 -15.37
N ALA A 443 5.75 7.14 -16.07
CA ALA A 443 6.72 6.05 -16.19
C ALA A 443 7.96 6.47 -16.99
N LEU A 444 7.77 7.30 -18.02
CA LEU A 444 8.86 7.77 -18.89
C LEU A 444 9.81 8.70 -18.14
N GLY A 445 9.28 9.66 -17.37
CA GLY A 445 10.09 10.56 -16.56
C GLY A 445 10.95 9.79 -15.57
N PHE A 446 10.31 8.86 -14.84
CA PHE A 446 11.02 7.98 -13.90
C PHE A 446 12.09 7.14 -14.58
N ALA A 447 11.75 6.49 -15.70
CA ALA A 447 12.68 5.62 -16.42
C ALA A 447 13.90 6.39 -16.94
N LEU A 448 13.71 7.58 -17.52
CA LEU A 448 14.82 8.39 -18.04
C LEU A 448 15.78 8.85 -16.94
N VAL A 449 15.25 9.22 -15.77
CA VAL A 449 16.09 9.53 -14.61
C VAL A 449 16.84 8.29 -14.15
N MET A 450 16.19 7.13 -14.09
CA MET A 450 16.84 5.85 -13.73
C MET A 450 17.93 5.44 -14.72
N VAL A 451 17.79 5.74 -16.02
CA VAL A 451 18.87 5.53 -17.02
C VAL A 451 20.06 6.43 -16.73
N GLU A 452 19.84 7.70 -16.45
CA GLU A 452 20.92 8.63 -16.08
C GLU A 452 21.63 8.19 -14.79
N LYS A 453 20.91 7.55 -13.87
CA LYS A 453 21.49 6.96 -12.63
C LYS A 453 22.10 5.57 -12.83
N GLY A 454 22.06 5.00 -14.04
CA GLY A 454 22.61 3.68 -14.33
C GLY A 454 21.83 2.52 -13.71
N ILE A 455 20.57 2.74 -13.34
CA ILE A 455 19.66 1.72 -12.79
C ILE A 455 18.93 0.97 -13.92
N LEU A 456 18.52 1.71 -14.96
CA LEU A 456 17.90 1.18 -16.17
C LEU A 456 18.77 1.47 -17.39
N ASP A 457 18.43 0.87 -18.52
CA ASP A 457 18.99 1.24 -19.82
C ASP A 457 17.93 1.85 -20.76
N LEU A 458 18.39 2.41 -21.88
CA LEU A 458 17.51 3.05 -22.85
C LEU A 458 16.52 2.06 -23.51
N SER A 459 16.86 0.77 -23.57
CA SER A 459 15.97 -0.26 -24.11
C SER A 459 14.76 -0.50 -23.20
N SER A 460 14.95 -0.44 -21.88
CA SER A 460 13.86 -0.46 -20.90
C SER A 460 12.89 0.70 -21.13
N VAL A 461 13.40 1.91 -21.36
CA VAL A 461 12.53 3.10 -21.63
C VAL A 461 11.69 2.90 -22.90
N LEU A 462 12.26 2.29 -23.95
CA LEU A 462 11.53 2.00 -25.18
C LEU A 462 10.44 0.95 -25.00
N LYS A 463 10.69 -0.10 -24.20
CA LYS A 463 9.67 -1.10 -23.87
C LYS A 463 8.52 -0.47 -23.08
N ILE A 464 8.85 0.35 -22.07
CA ILE A 464 7.88 1.09 -21.26
C ILE A 464 7.01 1.98 -22.18
N ALA A 465 7.65 2.74 -23.08
CA ALA A 465 6.94 3.57 -24.06
C ALA A 465 6.04 2.73 -24.98
N GLY A 466 6.52 1.57 -25.44
CA GLY A 466 5.76 0.64 -26.27
C GLY A 466 4.46 0.17 -25.58
N GLU A 467 4.55 -0.22 -24.31
CA GLU A 467 3.39 -0.67 -23.53
C GLU A 467 2.38 0.44 -23.23
N MET A 468 2.79 1.70 -23.22
CA MET A 468 1.87 2.84 -23.03
C MET A 468 0.88 3.00 -24.17
N THR A 469 1.22 2.55 -25.39
CA THR A 469 0.34 2.71 -26.56
C THR A 469 -0.96 1.91 -26.36
N GLY A 470 -2.11 2.56 -26.57
CA GLY A 470 -3.43 1.97 -26.35
C GLY A 470 -3.94 2.04 -24.92
N GLN A 471 -3.13 2.51 -23.96
CA GLN A 471 -3.57 2.74 -22.58
C GLN A 471 -4.37 4.05 -22.47
N TRP A 472 -5.27 4.12 -21.49
CA TRP A 472 -6.07 5.31 -21.22
C TRP A 472 -5.33 6.29 -20.31
N PHE A 473 -5.30 7.57 -20.68
CA PHE A 473 -4.67 8.63 -19.90
C PHE A 473 -5.41 9.96 -20.08
N GLU A 474 -5.77 10.61 -18.98
CA GLU A 474 -6.40 11.95 -18.98
C GLU A 474 -7.57 12.11 -19.97
N GLY A 475 -8.45 11.09 -20.06
CA GLY A 475 -9.66 11.16 -20.87
C GLY A 475 -9.49 10.78 -22.34
N LYS A 476 -8.31 10.31 -22.76
CA LYS A 476 -8.01 9.87 -24.13
C LYS A 476 -7.13 8.62 -24.13
N VAL A 477 -7.14 7.90 -25.25
CA VAL A 477 -6.22 6.77 -25.48
C VAL A 477 -4.86 7.32 -25.93
N ILE A 478 -3.78 6.71 -25.45
CA ILE A 478 -2.42 7.04 -25.89
C ILE A 478 -2.18 6.45 -27.27
N GLU A 479 -2.34 7.30 -28.28
CA GLU A 479 -1.92 7.04 -29.66
C GLU A 479 -0.44 7.43 -29.86
N PRO A 480 0.24 6.94 -30.92
CA PRO A 480 1.64 7.25 -31.18
C PRO A 480 2.02 8.74 -31.13
N ASP A 481 1.17 9.61 -31.69
CA ASP A 481 1.41 11.06 -31.70
C ASP A 481 1.36 11.65 -30.29
N LEU A 482 0.40 11.20 -29.47
CA LEU A 482 0.29 11.60 -28.07
C LEU A 482 1.46 11.05 -27.24
N LEU A 483 1.88 9.81 -27.47
CA LEU A 483 3.06 9.23 -26.82
C LEU A 483 4.32 10.07 -27.10
N LEU A 484 4.50 10.48 -28.36
CA LEU A 484 5.63 11.31 -28.76
C LEU A 484 5.55 12.72 -28.14
N GLU A 485 4.36 13.30 -28.06
CA GLU A 485 4.12 14.57 -27.37
C GLU A 485 4.47 14.48 -25.88
N LEU A 486 3.95 13.46 -25.18
CA LEU A 486 4.25 13.19 -23.77
C LEU A 486 5.76 13.02 -23.56
N ALA A 487 6.42 12.23 -24.40
CA ALA A 487 7.85 12.00 -24.34
C ALA A 487 8.68 13.28 -24.52
N LYS A 488 8.24 14.22 -25.38
CA LYS A 488 8.95 15.49 -25.64
C LYS A 488 8.82 16.50 -24.50
N ASN A 489 7.67 16.50 -23.82
CA ASN A 489 7.28 17.55 -22.88
C ASN A 489 7.56 17.20 -21.40
N LEU A 490 8.33 16.15 -21.13
CA LEU A 490 8.72 15.76 -19.76
C LEU A 490 9.56 16.86 -19.09
N GLU A 491 9.25 17.16 -17.82
CA GLU A 491 10.12 17.92 -16.95
C GLU A 491 11.22 17.00 -16.43
N LEU A 492 12.45 17.27 -16.84
CA LEU A 492 13.61 16.44 -16.50
C LEU A 492 14.75 17.30 -15.95
N PRO A 493 15.55 16.76 -15.01
CA PRO A 493 16.80 17.37 -14.60
C PRO A 493 17.77 17.62 -15.78
N LYS A 494 18.62 18.65 -15.65
CA LYS A 494 19.50 19.08 -16.74
C LYS A 494 20.50 18.00 -17.18
N ASP A 495 20.93 17.15 -16.25
CA ASP A 495 21.82 16.00 -16.48
C ASP A 495 21.16 14.94 -17.39
N VAL A 496 19.84 14.76 -17.31
CA VAL A 496 19.10 13.75 -18.09
C VAL A 496 18.92 14.15 -19.56
N ASN A 497 19.17 15.42 -19.93
CA ASN A 497 18.93 15.96 -21.28
C ASN A 497 19.60 15.14 -22.41
N SER A 498 20.77 14.58 -22.17
CA SER A 498 21.48 13.79 -23.19
C SER A 498 20.73 12.48 -23.48
N VAL A 499 20.32 11.77 -22.42
CA VAL A 499 19.54 10.54 -22.52
C VAL A 499 18.17 10.83 -23.15
N HIS A 500 17.50 11.89 -22.70
CA HIS A 500 16.19 12.31 -23.21
C HIS A 500 16.20 12.57 -24.72
N LYS A 501 17.18 13.34 -25.23
CA LYS A 501 17.32 13.59 -26.68
C LYS A 501 17.52 12.30 -27.47
N LYS A 502 18.32 11.37 -26.94
CA LYS A 502 18.58 10.08 -27.58
C LYS A 502 17.31 9.23 -27.61
N PHE A 503 16.58 9.17 -26.50
CA PHE A 503 15.28 8.50 -26.39
C PHE A 503 14.27 9.04 -27.39
N VAL A 504 14.02 10.35 -27.38
CA VAL A 504 13.02 10.97 -28.27
C VAL A 504 13.38 10.72 -29.73
N LYS A 505 14.66 10.86 -30.12
CA LYS A 505 15.11 10.56 -31.47
C LYS A 505 14.81 9.10 -31.86
N THR A 506 15.15 8.14 -31.00
CA THR A 506 14.89 6.73 -31.27
C THR A 506 13.40 6.42 -31.33
N LEU A 507 12.59 7.01 -30.45
CA LEU A 507 11.14 6.86 -30.47
C LEU A 507 10.54 7.40 -31.78
N GLU A 508 10.99 8.55 -32.27
CA GLU A 508 10.55 9.09 -33.57
C GLU A 508 10.91 8.19 -34.75
N GLU A 509 12.08 7.54 -34.71
CA GLU A 509 12.50 6.60 -35.74
C GLU A 509 11.62 5.34 -35.74
N VAL A 510 11.27 4.84 -34.55
CA VAL A 510 10.42 3.65 -34.38
C VAL A 510 8.97 3.90 -34.78
N LEU A 511 8.39 5.06 -34.43
CA LEU A 511 6.99 5.37 -34.73
C LEU A 511 6.73 5.78 -36.19
N LYS A 512 7.77 6.03 -36.99
CA LYS A 512 7.67 6.36 -38.43
C LYS A 512 7.67 5.12 -39.33
N VAL A 513 8.01 3.96 -38.79
CA VAL A 513 8.00 2.65 -39.46
C VAL A 513 6.66 1.98 -39.21
#